data_AF-A0A7J9T082-F1
#
_entry.id   AF-A0A7J9T082-F1
#
_cell.length_a   1.000
_cell.length_b   1.000
_cell.length_c   1.000
_cell.angle_alpha   90.00
_cell.angle_beta   90.00
_cell.angle_gamma   90.00
#
_symmetry.space_group_name_H-M   'P 1'
#
loop_
_entity.id
_entity.type
_entity.pdbx_description
1 polymer ?
#
loop_
_entity_poly.entity_id
_entity_poly.type
_entity_poly.pdbx_seq_one_letter_code
_entity_poly.pdbx_strand_id
1 'polypeptide(L)' 'MIRDIKAGDEIFVDYSFCESSYPNSFACNCGSDHCRKEITKDDWKIKNIQTKYFAYFSPYLKAKIEKVD' A
#
# COMPACT_ATOMS: atom_id res chain seq x y z
N MET A 1 4.09 5.20 4.84
CA MET A 1 4.26 6.62 5.25
C MET A 1 4.64 7.39 4.00
N ILE A 2 4.08 8.58 3.76
CA ILE A 2 4.51 9.45 2.67
C ILE A 2 5.35 10.56 3.29
N ARG A 3 6.55 10.78 2.74
CA ARG A 3 7.53 11.73 3.27
C ARG A 3 8.48 12.16 2.16
N ASP A 4 9.16 13.29 2.36
CA ASP A 4 10.29 13.69 1.53
C ASP A 4 11.44 12.67 1.65
N ILE A 5 12.17 12.47 0.55
CA ILE A 5 13.28 11.53 0.43
C ILE A 5 14.59 12.33 0.40
N LYS A 6 15.57 11.93 1.22
CA LYS A 6 16.91 12.53 1.25
C LYS A 6 17.93 11.62 0.54
N ALA A 7 19.06 12.19 0.16
CA ALA A 7 20.16 11.41 -0.42
C ALA A 7 20.64 10.34 0.59
N GLY A 8 20.72 9.09 0.12
CA GLY A 8 21.09 7.93 0.95
C GLY A 8 19.92 7.22 1.62
N ASP A 9 18.69 7.74 1.53
CA ASP A 9 17.50 7.03 2.02
C ASP A 9 17.18 5.81 1.13
N GLU A 10 16.77 4.72 1.77
CA GLU A 10 16.11 3.63 1.06
C GLU A 10 14.72 4.08 0.56
N ILE A 11 14.44 3.80 -0.71
CA ILE A 11 13.13 4.04 -1.31
C ILE A 11 12.28 2.80 -1.13
N PHE A 12 11.16 2.97 -0.45
CA PHE A 12 10.16 1.92 -0.25
C PHE A 12 8.80 2.38 -0.74
N VAL A 13 7.98 1.42 -1.14
CA VAL A 13 6.59 1.64 -1.55
C VAL A 13 5.67 0.73 -0.75
N ASP A 14 4.47 1.22 -0.46
CA ASP A 14 3.41 0.36 0.05
C ASP A 14 2.73 -0.33 -1.13
N TYR A 15 2.88 -1.65 -1.23
CA TYR A 15 2.29 -2.46 -2.31
C TYR A 15 0.79 -2.27 -2.47
N SER A 16 0.06 -1.94 -1.39
CA SER A 16 -1.38 -1.69 -1.45
C SER A 16 -1.76 -0.48 -2.31
N PHE A 17 -0.81 0.39 -2.67
CA PHE A 17 -1.08 1.56 -3.52
C PHE A 17 -0.97 1.26 -5.01
N CYS A 18 -0.35 0.14 -5.41
CA CYS A 18 -0.13 -0.17 -6.82
C CYS A 18 -0.53 -1.60 -7.21
N GLU A 19 -0.49 -2.54 -6.28
CA GLU A 19 -0.67 -3.97 -6.56
C GLU A 19 -1.97 -4.55 -6.01
N SER A 20 -2.57 -5.44 -6.80
CA SER A 20 -3.76 -6.22 -6.37
C SER A 20 -3.83 -7.62 -6.97
N SER A 21 -2.77 -8.07 -7.64
CA SER A 21 -2.81 -9.28 -8.46
C SER A 21 -1.51 -10.08 -8.39
N TYR A 22 -1.04 -10.36 -7.18
CA TYR A 22 0.06 -11.31 -6.96
C TYR A 22 -0.44 -12.55 -6.21
N PRO A 23 0.12 -13.74 -6.51
CA PRO A 23 -0.48 -15.01 -6.09
C PRO A 23 -0.30 -15.32 -4.60
N ASN A 24 0.80 -14.87 -3.98
CA ASN A 24 1.19 -15.26 -2.62
C ASN A 24 1.37 -14.05 -1.71
N SER A 25 0.94 -14.16 -0.45
CA SER A 25 1.34 -13.22 0.59
C SER A 25 2.82 -13.40 0.96
N PHE A 26 3.41 -12.38 1.59
CA PHE A 26 4.79 -12.46 2.07
C PHE A 26 4.97 -11.65 3.36
N ALA A 27 5.95 -12.05 4.17
CA ALA A 27 6.30 -11.36 5.40
C ALA A 27 6.93 -9.99 5.13
N CYS A 28 6.50 -8.97 5.87
CA CYS A 28 7.00 -7.61 5.77
C CYS A 28 8.11 -7.34 6.78
N ASN A 29 9.23 -6.79 6.31
CA ASN A 29 10.38 -6.43 7.13
C ASN A 29 10.61 -4.91 7.22
N CYS A 30 9.56 -4.10 7.04
CA CYS A 30 9.71 -2.64 6.94
C CYS A 30 10.11 -1.94 8.25
N GLY A 31 10.11 -2.64 9.38
CA GLY A 31 10.52 -2.09 10.69
C GLY A 31 9.58 -1.04 11.30
N SER A 32 8.43 -0.75 10.69
CA SER A 32 7.47 0.24 11.22
C SER A 32 6.67 -0.32 12.41
N ASP A 33 6.41 0.52 13.42
CA ASP A 33 5.49 0.21 14.53
C ASP A 33 4.05 -0.10 14.06
N HIS A 34 3.69 0.39 12.87
CA HIS A 34 2.39 0.13 12.23
C HIS A 34 2.48 -0.93 11.12
N CYS A 35 3.50 -1.79 11.15
CA CYS A 35 3.68 -2.85 10.16
C CYS A 35 2.52 -3.85 10.18
N ARG A 36 2.00 -4.18 8.99
CA ARG A 36 0.98 -5.24 8.79
C ARG A 36 1.50 -6.66 9.02
N LYS A 37 2.83 -6.82 9.15
CA LYS A 37 3.59 -8.09 9.29
C LYS A 37 3.52 -9.02 8.08
N GLU A 38 2.39 -9.08 7.40
CA GLU A 38 2.17 -9.82 6.17
C GLU A 38 1.53 -8.90 5.13
N ILE A 39 2.02 -8.96 3.90
CA ILE A 39 1.52 -8.17 2.77
C ILE A 39 0.69 -9.08 1.88
N THR A 40 -0.55 -8.67 1.60
CA THR A 40 -1.50 -9.47 0.83
C THR A 40 -2.05 -8.70 -0.37
N LYS A 41 -2.43 -9.41 -1.43
CA LYS A 41 -3.01 -8.81 -2.65
C LYS A 41 -4.31 -8.05 -2.39
N ASP A 42 -4.89 -8.18 -1.20
CA ASP A 42 -6.14 -7.57 -0.79
C ASP A 42 -5.92 -6.35 0.14
N ASP A 43 -4.67 -5.99 0.45
CA ASP A 43 -4.36 -4.87 1.35
C ASP A 43 -4.91 -3.52 0.85
N TRP A 44 -5.09 -3.36 -0.46
CA TRP A 44 -5.74 -2.20 -1.07
C TRP A 44 -7.21 -2.03 -0.66
N LYS A 45 -7.85 -3.08 -0.13
CA LYS A 45 -9.24 -3.06 0.36
C LYS A 45 -9.37 -2.51 1.78
N ILE A 46 -8.27 -2.34 2.50
CA ILE A 46 -8.30 -1.88 3.90
C ILE A 46 -8.80 -0.43 3.95
N LYS A 47 -10.01 -0.23 4.49
CA LYS A 47 -10.70 1.08 4.51
C LYS A 47 -9.87 2.20 5.13
N ASN A 48 -9.16 1.94 6.23
CA ASN A 48 -8.28 2.97 6.84
C ASN A 48 -7.14 3.42 5.90
N ILE A 49 -6.59 2.48 5.11
CA ILE A 49 -5.54 2.80 4.13
C ILE A 49 -6.14 3.60 2.98
N GLN A 50 -7.31 3.20 2.48
CA GLN A 50 -8.04 3.95 1.45
C GLN A 50 -8.29 5.39 1.92
N THR A 51 -8.95 5.58 3.07
CA THR A 51 -9.28 6.92 3.60
C THR A 51 -8.05 7.79 3.78
N LYS A 52 -6.95 7.24 4.31
CA LYS A 52 -5.75 8.01 4.64
C LYS A 52 -4.87 8.32 3.42
N TYR A 53 -4.84 7.42 2.44
CA TYR A 53 -3.84 7.46 1.37
C TYR A 53 -4.42 7.44 -0.05
N PHE A 54 -5.75 7.58 -0.22
CA PHE A 54 -6.43 7.48 -1.52
C PHE A 54 -5.72 8.25 -2.64
N ALA A 55 -5.26 9.48 -2.36
CA ALA A 55 -4.56 10.32 -3.33
C ALA A 55 -3.34 9.65 -3.98
N TYR A 56 -2.65 8.75 -3.26
CA TYR A 56 -1.42 8.08 -3.69
C TYR A 56 -1.65 6.74 -4.40
N PHE A 57 -2.87 6.22 -4.41
CA PHE A 57 -3.18 5.00 -5.14
C PHE A 57 -3.00 5.21 -6.64
N SER A 58 -2.56 4.15 -7.33
CA SER A 58 -2.52 4.12 -8.78
C SER A 58 -3.92 4.35 -9.35
N PRO A 59 -4.05 4.96 -10.55
CA PRO A 59 -5.36 5.19 -11.17
C PRO A 59 -6.19 3.90 -11.30
N TYR A 60 -5.51 2.78 -11.55
CA TYR A 60 -6.11 1.45 -11.61
C TYR A 60 -6.78 1.04 -10.28
N LEU A 61 -6.10 1.20 -9.15
CA LEU A 61 -6.68 0.84 -7.86
C LEU A 61 -7.74 1.84 -7.40
N LYS A 62 -7.59 3.13 -7.70
CA LYS A 62 -8.65 4.14 -7.45
C LYS A 62 -9.96 3.72 -8.13
N ALA A 63 -9.90 3.39 -9.41
CA ALA A 63 -11.06 2.93 -10.16
C ALA A 63 -11.65 1.61 -9.63
N LYS A 64 -10.83 0.74 -8.99
CA LYS A 64 -11.35 -0.46 -8.32
C LYS A 64 -12.04 -0.12 -7.01
N ILE A 65 -11.49 0.79 -6.20
CA ILE A 65 -12.06 1.22 -4.92
C ILE A 65 -13.42 1.88 -5.15
N GLU A 66 -13.49 2.80 -6.11
CA GLU A 66 -14.72 3.53 -6.47
C GLU A 66 -15.83 2.64 -7.06
N LYS A 67 -15.49 1.45 -7.56
CA LYS A 67 -16.47 0.45 -8.04
C LYS A 67 -16.99 -0.48 -6.95
N VAL A 68 -16.34 -0.49 -5.78
CA VAL A 68 -16.66 -1.39 -4.66
C VAL A 68 -17.52 -0.68 -3.59
N ASP A 69 -17.59 0.66 -3.62
CA ASP A 69 -18.56 1.46 -2.88
C ASP A 69 -19.85 1.66 -3.70
#